data_AF-A0A836B1E0-F1
#
_entry.id   AF-A0A836B1E0-F1
#
_cell.length_a   1.000
_cell.length_b   1.000
_cell.length_c   1.000
_cell.angle_alpha   90.00
_cell.angle_beta   90.00
_cell.angle_gamma   90.00
#
_symmetry.space_group_name_H-M   'P 1'
#
loop_
_entity.id
_entity.type
_entity.pdbx_description
1 polymer ?
#
loop_
_entity_poly.entity_id
_entity_poly.type
_entity_poly.pdbx_seq_one_letter_code
_entity_poly.pdbx_strand_id
1 'polypeptide(L)'
;MLASTRLSKPAVAAQRSAGSRVIVCKAATTVPSKPEPVQRIQAPAPGAQDDDKPYLNVIPNNGQWANGIPPVMGGHLMSSGTVAPISTSKGAGIDLVPHQFQYHDAETDVNVLLYVTPEKAQAGLVKLVEEAAAEAVKAKGAFTLVLSGGSLPSLLAPLAASKAVDWSKTHIFYVDERNVPHSSPDSTHKAVTEALLSKVPIPAAQVYAIAEGLPVGQAATQYEGRIISIPAAALPRTEGAALPKFDLILLGVGPDGHVASLFPNRPEIAATSGWVLPVSNSPKPPPERITFSLPVINAAKEVAIVALGEGKKEIVQRALEVQALPGALPAQLVRPKGGKLKWILDVASAQELDIAAWNEGKQWPRSLF
;
A
#
# COMPACT_ATOMS: atom_id res chain seq x y z
N MET A 1 -17.82 -17.34 -63.14
CA MET A 1 -18.98 -16.48 -63.47
C MET A 1 -19.88 -16.45 -62.24
N LEU A 2 -19.72 -15.42 -61.39
CA LEU A 2 -20.58 -14.22 -61.24
C LEU A 2 -21.74 -14.52 -60.26
N ALA A 3 -21.95 -13.82 -59.15
CA ALA A 3 -21.84 -12.38 -58.92
C ALA A 3 -21.32 -12.00 -57.51
N SER A 4 -20.93 -10.73 -57.39
CA SER A 4 -20.05 -10.14 -56.36
C SER A 4 -20.69 -8.90 -55.71
N THR A 5 -20.51 -8.76 -54.38
CA THR A 5 -20.35 -7.53 -53.54
C THR A 5 -21.50 -6.49 -53.43
N ARG A 6 -21.82 -5.82 -52.29
CA ARG A 6 -21.25 -5.68 -50.91
C ARG A 6 -22.25 -4.96 -49.94
N LEU A 7 -22.22 -5.35 -48.65
CA LEU A 7 -22.20 -4.60 -47.34
C LEU A 7 -23.03 -3.30 -47.13
N SER A 8 -23.50 -2.87 -45.95
CA SER A 8 -23.83 -3.40 -44.60
C SER A 8 -24.43 -2.22 -43.77
N LYS A 9 -25.16 -2.51 -42.69
CA LYS A 9 -25.86 -1.64 -41.70
C LYS A 9 -25.58 -2.24 -40.29
N PRO A 10 -26.07 -1.73 -39.12
CA PRO A 10 -26.57 -0.39 -38.71
C PRO A 10 -26.18 0.08 -37.25
N ALA A 11 -26.55 1.33 -36.94
CA ALA A 11 -27.04 2.03 -35.71
C ALA A 11 -26.84 1.55 -34.24
N VAL A 12 -26.81 2.52 -33.29
CA VAL A 12 -27.52 2.65 -31.96
C VAL A 12 -26.95 3.90 -31.21
N ALA A 13 -27.66 5.03 -31.03
CA ALA A 13 -28.59 5.46 -29.95
C ALA A 13 -28.01 5.48 -28.50
N ALA A 14 -27.82 6.68 -27.93
CA ALA A 14 -27.29 6.92 -26.58
C ALA A 14 -28.36 7.43 -25.60
N GLN A 15 -28.24 7.05 -24.32
CA GLN A 15 -29.15 7.38 -23.23
C GLN A 15 -28.37 7.79 -21.97
N ARG A 16 -28.98 8.68 -21.17
CA ARG A 16 -28.79 9.02 -19.73
C ARG A 16 -27.93 10.24 -19.35
N SER A 17 -28.57 11.17 -18.62
CA SER A 17 -28.00 11.80 -17.43
C SER A 17 -29.10 11.96 -16.35
N ALA A 18 -28.78 11.52 -15.13
CA ALA A 18 -29.50 11.78 -13.89
C ALA A 18 -28.47 12.31 -12.88
N GLY A 19 -28.82 13.35 -12.13
CA GLY A 19 -27.87 14.25 -11.49
C GLY A 19 -27.32 13.86 -10.12
N SER A 20 -26.24 14.56 -9.76
CA SER A 20 -25.84 14.90 -8.39
C SER A 20 -25.39 16.36 -8.39
N ARG A 21 -25.96 17.17 -7.50
CA ARG A 21 -25.77 18.62 -7.40
C ARG A 21 -24.62 18.96 -6.46
N VAL A 22 -23.79 19.92 -6.88
CA VAL A 22 -23.17 20.90 -5.99
C VAL A 22 -23.48 22.28 -6.58
N ILE A 23 -24.11 23.16 -5.79
CA ILE A 23 -24.50 24.52 -6.17
C ILE A 23 -23.45 25.48 -5.61
N VAL A 24 -22.78 26.24 -6.46
CA VAL A 24 -22.18 27.55 -6.11
C VAL A 24 -22.36 28.50 -7.30
N CYS A 25 -23.01 29.64 -7.07
CA CYS A 25 -23.32 30.66 -8.08
C CYS A 25 -22.06 31.46 -8.50
N LYS A 26 -21.91 31.72 -9.80
CA LYS A 26 -20.90 32.59 -10.42
C LYS A 26 -21.34 34.06 -10.43
N ALA A 27 -20.38 34.97 -10.38
CA ALA A 27 -20.41 36.24 -11.10
C ALA A 27 -19.20 36.28 -12.06
N ALA A 28 -19.42 36.74 -13.29
CA ALA A 28 -18.49 36.69 -14.41
C ALA A 28 -18.26 38.10 -14.99
N THR A 29 -17.06 38.35 -15.54
CA THR A 29 -16.75 39.24 -16.69
C THR A 29 -15.23 39.17 -16.97
N THR A 30 -14.76 38.39 -17.96
CA THR A 30 -14.45 38.69 -19.39
C THR A 30 -13.01 39.15 -19.69
N VAL A 31 -12.33 38.36 -20.52
CA VAL A 31 -11.04 38.54 -21.23
C VAL A 31 -11.27 39.32 -22.55
N PRO A 32 -10.25 39.91 -23.24
CA PRO A 32 -9.48 39.22 -24.32
C PRO A 32 -7.98 39.67 -24.35
N SER A 33 -6.98 39.11 -25.05
CA SER A 33 -6.83 38.17 -26.18
C SER A 33 -5.35 37.69 -26.29
N LYS A 34 -5.15 36.50 -26.89
CA LYS A 34 -3.91 35.88 -27.46
C LYS A 34 -3.43 36.62 -28.75
N PRO A 35 -2.27 36.32 -29.42
CA PRO A 35 -1.65 35.00 -29.66
C PRO A 35 -0.07 35.02 -29.64
N GLU A 36 0.77 34.02 -29.93
CA GLU A 36 0.78 32.84 -30.84
C GLU A 36 1.89 31.80 -30.39
N PRO A 37 2.27 30.75 -31.14
CA PRO A 37 2.40 29.36 -30.63
C PRO A 37 3.84 28.91 -30.29
N VAL A 38 3.99 27.95 -29.37
CA VAL A 38 5.27 27.24 -29.15
C VAL A 38 5.14 25.79 -29.61
N GLN A 39 6.15 25.37 -30.37
CA GLN A 39 6.24 24.18 -31.22
C GLN A 39 6.13 22.85 -30.47
N ARG A 40 5.52 21.86 -31.14
CA ARG A 40 5.57 20.42 -30.80
C ARG A 40 7.02 19.94 -30.83
N ILE A 41 7.53 19.44 -29.71
CA ILE A 41 8.72 18.59 -29.70
C ILE A 41 8.25 17.15 -29.94
N GLN A 42 8.71 16.57 -31.06
CA GLN A 42 8.52 15.17 -31.40
C GLN A 42 9.23 14.27 -30.38
N ALA A 43 8.60 13.16 -30.01
CA ALA A 43 9.26 12.08 -29.28
C ALA A 43 10.38 11.47 -30.15
N PRO A 44 11.59 11.21 -29.63
CA PRO A 44 12.60 10.48 -30.37
C PRO A 44 12.22 8.99 -30.46
N ALA A 45 12.48 8.41 -31.62
CA ALA A 45 12.35 6.97 -31.88
C ALA A 45 13.39 6.17 -31.06
N PRO A 46 13.10 4.90 -30.69
CA PRO A 46 13.96 4.12 -29.81
C PRO A 46 15.21 3.66 -30.57
N GLY A 47 16.39 4.02 -30.08
CA GLY A 47 17.66 3.64 -30.68
C GLY A 47 18.83 3.64 -29.70
N ALA A 48 19.40 2.44 -29.54
CA ALA A 48 20.74 2.09 -29.07
C ALA A 48 21.15 2.46 -27.62
N GLN A 49 21.28 1.41 -26.79
CA GLN A 49 22.23 1.35 -25.69
C GLN A 49 23.64 1.69 -26.19
N ASP A 50 24.32 2.64 -25.55
CA ASP A 50 25.63 2.42 -24.92
C ASP A 50 26.04 3.67 -24.10
N ASP A 51 26.16 3.53 -22.78
CA ASP A 51 27.29 4.09 -22.02
C ASP A 51 27.21 3.56 -20.57
N ASP A 52 27.93 2.47 -20.35
CA ASP A 52 28.12 1.74 -19.09
C ASP A 52 29.01 2.54 -18.11
N LYS A 53 28.63 3.79 -17.82
CA LYS A 53 29.32 4.67 -16.87
C LYS A 53 28.44 4.91 -15.64
N PRO A 54 28.91 4.56 -14.42
CA PRO A 54 28.16 4.87 -13.21
C PRO A 54 28.02 6.39 -13.07
N TYR A 55 26.78 6.87 -12.93
CA TYR A 55 26.52 8.27 -12.61
C TYR A 55 26.66 8.48 -11.10
N LEU A 56 27.63 9.30 -10.69
CA LEU A 56 27.79 9.74 -9.30
C LEU A 56 26.76 10.82 -8.97
N ASN A 57 25.91 10.59 -7.97
CA ASN A 57 25.13 11.65 -7.36
C ASN A 57 25.98 12.31 -6.28
N VAL A 58 26.71 13.37 -6.64
CA VAL A 58 27.51 14.15 -5.69
C VAL A 58 26.60 15.19 -5.04
N ILE A 59 26.23 14.99 -3.77
CA ILE A 59 25.58 16.04 -2.99
C ILE A 59 26.68 17.02 -2.56
N PRO A 60 26.66 18.29 -3.01
CA PRO A 60 27.69 19.25 -2.65
C PRO A 60 27.63 19.57 -1.15
N ASN A 61 28.80 19.70 -0.52
CA ASN A 61 28.98 19.97 0.91
C ASN A 61 28.68 21.43 1.26
N ASN A 62 27.47 21.90 0.95
CA ASN A 62 27.11 23.31 1.00
C ASN A 62 25.90 23.48 1.93
N GLY A 63 26.06 23.16 3.21
CA GLY A 63 25.10 23.57 4.24
C GLY A 63 24.98 22.61 5.44
N GLN A 64 25.39 23.10 6.61
CA GLN A 64 24.96 22.68 7.96
C GLN A 64 25.50 21.40 8.63
N TRP A 65 26.21 20.48 7.97
CA TRP A 65 26.71 19.26 8.64
C TRP A 65 28.24 19.18 8.72
N ALA A 66 28.80 19.45 9.91
CA ALA A 66 30.25 19.51 10.14
C ALA A 66 31.00 18.17 9.94
N ASN A 67 30.30 17.02 9.94
CA ASN A 67 30.90 15.68 9.88
C ASN A 67 30.45 14.84 8.67
N GLY A 68 30.00 15.49 7.59
CA GLY A 68 29.55 14.81 6.37
C GLY A 68 28.07 14.40 6.39
N ILE A 69 27.58 13.96 5.23
CA ILE A 69 26.18 13.62 4.98
C ILE A 69 25.92 12.20 5.53
N PRO A 70 24.94 12.01 6.43
CA PRO A 70 24.58 10.67 6.90
C PRO A 70 24.09 9.83 5.71
N PRO A 71 24.45 8.54 5.61
CA PRO A 71 24.00 7.63 4.54
C PRO A 71 22.50 7.27 4.64
N VAL A 72 21.72 8.08 5.37
CA VAL A 72 20.32 7.81 5.73
C VAL A 72 19.50 9.08 5.52
N MET A 73 19.32 9.52 4.27
CA MET A 73 18.19 10.39 3.90
C MET A 73 16.86 9.57 3.84
N GLY A 74 16.70 8.66 4.80
CA GLY A 74 15.65 7.64 4.91
C GLY A 74 15.24 7.34 6.36
N GLY A 75 15.61 8.19 7.33
CA GLY A 75 15.15 8.09 8.70
C GLY A 75 15.49 9.38 9.44
N HIS A 76 14.48 10.22 9.72
CA HIS A 76 14.68 11.34 10.61
C HIS A 76 14.79 10.85 12.06
N LEU A 77 15.57 11.60 12.83
CA LEU A 77 15.74 11.47 14.27
C LEU A 77 14.37 11.70 14.94
N MET A 78 13.91 10.77 15.77
CA MET A 78 12.75 11.04 16.60
C MET A 78 13.10 12.10 17.66
N SER A 79 12.11 12.89 18.08
CA SER A 79 12.18 13.84 19.20
C SER A 79 12.61 13.21 20.55
N SER A 80 12.69 11.87 20.62
CA SER A 80 13.18 11.07 21.76
C SER A 80 14.71 10.88 21.82
N GLY A 81 15.48 11.39 20.86
CA GLY A 81 16.95 11.34 20.88
C GLY A 81 17.58 9.96 20.65
N THR A 82 16.83 8.97 20.17
CA THR A 82 17.35 7.61 19.89
C THR A 82 17.26 7.26 18.40
N VAL A 83 18.39 6.83 17.84
CA VAL A 83 18.53 6.38 16.43
C VAL A 83 18.41 4.86 16.39
N ALA A 84 17.81 4.31 15.33
CA ALA A 84 17.91 2.89 15.02
C ALA A 84 19.40 2.47 14.98
N PRO A 85 19.78 1.29 15.53
CA PRO A 85 21.18 0.92 15.67
C PRO A 85 21.90 0.99 14.31
N ILE A 86 22.93 1.82 14.30
CA ILE A 86 23.87 2.07 13.21
C ILE A 86 24.49 0.72 12.81
N SER A 87 24.35 0.33 11.54
CA SER A 87 25.30 -0.63 10.96
C SER A 87 26.66 0.07 10.92
N THR A 88 27.60 -0.39 11.75
CA THR A 88 28.96 0.16 11.79
C THR A 88 29.77 -0.35 10.60
N SER A 89 29.50 0.15 9.39
CA SER A 89 30.44 0.03 8.27
C SER A 89 31.32 1.28 8.22
N LYS A 90 32.63 1.13 8.45
CA LYS A 90 33.62 2.21 8.34
C LYS A 90 33.96 2.53 6.87
N GLY A 91 32.99 2.92 6.07
CA GLY A 91 33.17 3.28 4.67
C GLY A 91 32.01 4.11 4.11
N ALA A 92 32.23 4.78 2.98
CA ALA A 92 31.17 5.49 2.26
C ALA A 92 30.04 4.50 1.91
N GLY A 93 28.85 4.73 2.43
CA GLY A 93 27.65 4.01 2.00
C GLY A 93 27.27 4.50 0.61
N ILE A 94 27.71 3.77 -0.42
CA ILE A 94 27.37 4.06 -1.81
C ILE A 94 26.29 3.06 -2.21
N ASP A 95 25.05 3.55 -2.38
CA ASP A 95 24.01 2.78 -3.07
C ASP A 95 24.31 2.87 -4.57
N LEU A 96 25.06 1.89 -5.08
CA LEU A 96 25.61 1.89 -6.44
C LEU A 96 24.52 1.78 -7.51
N VAL A 97 23.29 1.40 -7.14
CA VAL A 97 22.14 1.26 -8.05
C VAL A 97 20.85 1.66 -7.32
N PRO A 98 20.45 2.95 -7.29
CA PRO A 98 19.15 3.33 -6.77
C PRO A 98 18.08 2.58 -7.58
N HIS A 99 17.25 1.80 -6.89
CA HIS A 99 16.13 1.13 -7.53
C HIS A 99 15.19 2.21 -8.09
N GLN A 100 15.12 2.31 -9.42
CA GLN A 100 14.22 3.25 -10.07
C GLN A 100 12.80 2.71 -9.94
N PHE A 101 12.08 3.17 -8.93
CA PHE A 101 10.64 2.96 -8.88
C PHE A 101 9.99 3.93 -9.84
N GLN A 102 9.19 3.44 -10.78
CA GLN A 102 8.29 4.29 -11.54
C GLN A 102 6.98 4.40 -10.76
N TYR A 103 6.53 5.63 -10.51
CA TYR A 103 5.12 5.80 -10.17
C TYR A 103 4.31 5.39 -11.39
N HIS A 104 3.68 4.22 -11.33
CA HIS A 104 2.72 3.87 -12.37
C HIS A 104 1.56 4.87 -12.29
N ASP A 105 1.35 5.54 -13.42
CA ASP A 105 0.26 6.46 -13.75
C ASP A 105 -1.08 5.71 -13.85
N ALA A 106 -1.45 5.02 -12.78
CA ALA A 106 -2.68 4.24 -12.72
C ALA A 106 -3.66 4.91 -11.75
N GLU A 107 -4.89 5.06 -12.24
CA GLU A 107 -6.14 5.50 -11.60
C GLU A 107 -6.41 4.82 -10.24
N THR A 108 -5.58 5.10 -9.24
CA THR A 108 -5.79 4.61 -7.88
C THR A 108 -6.64 5.64 -7.15
N ASP A 109 -7.84 5.25 -6.75
CA ASP A 109 -8.73 6.09 -5.95
C ASP A 109 -8.19 6.17 -4.51
N VAL A 110 -7.38 7.20 -4.23
CA VAL A 110 -6.78 7.45 -2.92
C VAL A 110 -7.72 8.31 -2.08
N ASN A 111 -8.24 7.73 -1.01
CA ASN A 111 -9.15 8.36 -0.07
C ASN A 111 -8.48 8.52 1.29
N VAL A 112 -8.42 9.73 1.82
CA VAL A 112 -7.89 9.98 3.17
C VAL A 112 -9.04 10.26 4.11
N LEU A 113 -9.22 9.39 5.10
CA LEU A 113 -10.28 9.44 6.09
C LEU A 113 -9.67 9.93 7.41
N LEU A 114 -9.97 11.19 7.76
CA LEU A 114 -9.52 11.82 8.99
C LEU A 114 -10.60 11.77 10.06
N TYR A 115 -10.28 11.18 11.21
CA TYR A 115 -11.17 11.06 12.35
C TYR A 115 -10.73 11.94 13.51
N VAL A 116 -11.71 12.52 14.22
CA VAL A 116 -11.44 13.44 15.32
C VAL A 116 -10.72 12.75 16.50
N THR A 117 -11.01 11.47 16.73
CA THR A 117 -10.42 10.70 17.83
C THR A 117 -10.05 9.27 17.39
N PRO A 118 -9.13 8.59 18.09
CA PRO A 118 -8.79 7.19 17.82
C PRO A 118 -10.00 6.24 17.88
N GLU A 119 -10.95 6.49 18.78
CA GLU A 119 -12.16 5.65 18.93
C GLU A 119 -13.08 5.79 17.71
N LYS A 120 -13.21 7.01 17.17
CA LYS A 120 -13.94 7.24 15.92
C LYS A 120 -13.23 6.60 14.73
N ALA A 121 -11.90 6.65 14.70
CA ALA A 121 -11.12 5.94 13.68
C ALA A 121 -11.33 4.42 13.77
N GLN A 122 -11.37 3.87 14.98
CA GLN A 122 -11.67 2.46 15.24
C GLN A 122 -13.07 2.09 14.73
N ALA A 123 -14.09 2.88 15.06
CA ALA A 123 -15.45 2.65 14.56
C ALA A 123 -15.52 2.75 13.02
N GLY A 124 -14.79 3.69 12.43
CA GLY A 124 -14.65 3.82 10.98
C GLY A 124 -13.98 2.60 10.33
N LEU A 125 -12.92 2.07 10.94
CA LEU A 125 -12.24 0.85 10.49
C LEU A 125 -13.15 -0.38 10.58
N VAL A 126 -13.90 -0.52 11.67
CA VAL A 126 -14.90 -1.59 11.84
C VAL A 126 -15.95 -1.52 10.73
N LYS A 127 -16.52 -0.34 10.50
CA LYS A 127 -17.50 -0.11 9.44
C LYS A 127 -16.93 -0.44 8.06
N LEU A 128 -15.67 -0.09 7.80
CA LEU A 128 -15.00 -0.44 6.55
C LEU A 128 -14.95 -1.96 6.33
N VAL A 129 -14.60 -2.72 7.37
CA VAL A 129 -14.57 -4.19 7.30
C VAL A 129 -15.98 -4.77 7.08
N GLU A 130 -17.00 -4.23 7.76
CA GLU A 130 -18.39 -4.66 7.59
C GLU A 130 -18.91 -4.42 6.16
N GLU A 131 -18.64 -3.24 5.59
CA GLU A 131 -19.02 -2.88 4.22
C GLU A 131 -18.30 -3.77 3.19
N ALA A 132 -16.99 -3.95 3.34
CA ALA A 132 -16.20 -4.82 2.47
C ALA A 132 -16.65 -6.28 2.55
N ALA A 133 -16.97 -6.78 3.75
CA ALA A 133 -17.50 -8.12 3.97
C ALA A 133 -18.85 -8.31 3.28
N ALA A 134 -19.78 -7.38 3.48
CA ALA A 134 -21.10 -7.42 2.86
C ALA A 134 -21.02 -7.39 1.33
N GLU A 135 -20.17 -6.53 0.75
CA GLU A 135 -19.95 -6.45 -0.69
C GLU A 135 -19.35 -7.74 -1.26
N ALA A 136 -18.29 -8.27 -0.64
CA ALA A 136 -17.62 -9.47 -1.10
C ALA A 136 -18.51 -10.72 -1.01
N VAL A 137 -19.21 -10.90 0.12
CA VAL A 137 -20.16 -12.02 0.30
C VAL A 137 -21.28 -11.94 -0.70
N LYS A 138 -21.83 -10.75 -0.98
CA LYS A 138 -22.87 -10.57 -2.01
C LYS A 138 -22.35 -10.90 -3.40
N ALA A 139 -21.11 -10.52 -3.72
CA ALA A 139 -20.55 -10.67 -5.06
C ALA A 139 -20.08 -12.10 -5.38
N LYS A 140 -19.43 -12.78 -4.42
CA LYS A 140 -18.79 -14.08 -4.65
C LYS A 140 -19.04 -15.14 -3.56
N GLY A 141 -19.85 -14.83 -2.55
CA GLY A 141 -20.18 -15.77 -1.47
C GLY A 141 -19.08 -15.97 -0.42
N ALA A 142 -17.97 -15.23 -0.51
CA ALA A 142 -16.85 -15.29 0.43
C ALA A 142 -16.22 -13.90 0.58
N PHE A 143 -15.58 -13.65 1.72
CA PHE A 143 -14.84 -12.43 2.02
C PHE A 143 -13.41 -12.77 2.43
N THR A 144 -12.41 -12.17 1.78
CA THR A 144 -11.00 -12.35 2.13
C THR A 144 -10.42 -11.10 2.79
N LEU A 145 -10.03 -11.24 4.06
CA LEU A 145 -9.45 -10.19 4.90
C LEU A 145 -7.98 -10.51 5.20
N VAL A 146 -7.07 -9.59 4.88
CA VAL A 146 -5.64 -9.74 5.15
C VAL A 146 -5.23 -8.72 6.21
N LEU A 147 -4.50 -9.18 7.23
CA LEU A 147 -4.16 -8.39 8.40
C LEU A 147 -2.65 -8.24 8.56
N SER A 148 -2.20 -7.04 8.94
CA SER A 148 -0.86 -6.82 9.48
C SER A 148 -0.82 -6.97 11.00
N GLY A 149 0.39 -7.13 11.54
CA GLY A 149 0.64 -7.07 12.98
C GLY A 149 0.67 -5.64 13.54
N GLY A 150 1.41 -5.47 14.64
CA GLY A 150 1.55 -4.20 15.34
C GLY A 150 0.32 -3.86 16.19
N SER A 151 -0.07 -2.59 16.22
CA SER A 151 -1.27 -2.12 16.94
C SER A 151 -2.58 -2.33 16.17
N LEU A 152 -2.52 -2.74 14.90
CA LEU A 152 -3.72 -2.91 14.08
C LEU A 152 -4.70 -3.97 14.64
N PRO A 153 -4.27 -5.15 15.12
CA PRO A 153 -5.20 -6.17 15.60
C PRO A 153 -6.13 -5.69 16.73
N SER A 154 -5.63 -4.87 17.66
CA SER A 154 -6.45 -4.36 18.78
C SER A 154 -7.53 -3.39 18.30
N LEU A 155 -7.31 -2.66 17.20
CA LEU A 155 -8.32 -1.80 16.59
C LEU A 155 -9.51 -2.60 16.05
N LEU A 156 -9.32 -3.89 15.73
CA LEU A 156 -10.37 -4.76 15.20
C LEU A 156 -11.18 -5.46 16.30
N ALA A 157 -10.81 -5.34 17.58
CA ALA A 157 -11.50 -5.99 18.68
C ALA A 157 -13.04 -5.77 18.71
N PRO A 158 -13.59 -4.58 18.35
CA PRO A 158 -15.04 -4.39 18.34
C PRO A 158 -15.80 -5.25 17.32
N LEU A 159 -15.12 -5.80 16.29
CA LEU A 159 -15.74 -6.74 15.36
C LEU A 159 -16.26 -8.01 16.05
N ALA A 160 -15.73 -8.35 17.23
CA ALA A 160 -16.23 -9.47 18.03
C ALA A 160 -17.71 -9.30 18.43
N ALA A 161 -18.18 -8.07 18.58
CA ALA A 161 -19.58 -7.76 18.88
C ALA A 161 -20.43 -7.49 17.62
N SER A 162 -19.80 -7.38 16.44
CA SER A 162 -20.51 -7.09 15.20
C SER A 162 -21.28 -8.30 14.70
N LYS A 163 -22.52 -8.06 14.27
CA LYS A 163 -23.38 -9.04 13.58
C LYS A 163 -23.37 -8.86 12.05
N ALA A 164 -22.68 -7.85 11.54
CA ALA A 164 -22.64 -7.54 10.11
C ALA A 164 -21.63 -8.41 9.34
N VAL A 165 -20.65 -8.99 10.05
CA VAL A 165 -19.66 -9.91 9.44
C VAL A 165 -20.12 -11.36 9.59
N ASP A 166 -20.37 -12.01 8.45
CA ASP A 166 -20.65 -13.46 8.38
C ASP A 166 -19.33 -14.25 8.45
N TRP A 167 -18.90 -14.60 9.67
CA TRP A 167 -17.64 -15.32 9.90
C TRP A 167 -17.54 -16.69 9.23
N SER A 168 -18.66 -17.32 8.86
CA SER A 168 -18.66 -18.58 8.11
C SER A 168 -18.20 -18.41 6.66
N LYS A 169 -18.19 -17.18 6.16
CA LYS A 169 -17.77 -16.82 4.80
C LYS A 169 -16.47 -16.00 4.77
N THR A 170 -15.91 -15.70 5.93
CA THR A 170 -14.71 -14.88 6.07
C THR A 170 -13.46 -15.76 6.12
N HIS A 171 -12.48 -15.43 5.28
CA HIS A 171 -11.16 -16.04 5.24
C HIS A 171 -10.12 -15.01 5.70
N ILE A 172 -9.30 -15.37 6.69
CA ILE A 172 -8.30 -14.48 7.28
C ILE A 172 -6.90 -14.91 6.89
N PHE A 173 -6.11 -13.93 6.46
CA PHE A 173 -4.71 -14.06 6.06
C PHE A 173 -3.85 -13.04 6.79
N TYR A 174 -2.55 -13.25 6.74
CA TYR A 174 -1.55 -12.31 7.24
C TYR A 174 -0.73 -11.74 6.08
N VAL A 175 -0.57 -10.42 6.04
CA VAL A 175 0.29 -9.77 5.05
C VAL A 175 1.76 -10.05 5.36
N ASP A 176 2.09 -10.14 6.65
CA ASP A 176 3.40 -10.55 7.13
C ASP A 176 3.33 -11.23 8.49
N GLU A 177 4.34 -12.04 8.78
CA GLU A 177 4.54 -12.68 10.06
C GLU A 177 6.03 -12.73 10.39
N ARG A 178 6.35 -12.60 11.67
CA ARG A 178 7.69 -12.82 12.20
C ARG A 178 7.93 -14.32 12.25
N ASN A 179 9.09 -14.80 11.80
CA ASN A 179 9.41 -16.22 11.84
C ASN A 179 9.78 -16.67 13.26
N VAL A 180 8.77 -16.69 14.13
CA VAL A 180 8.85 -17.01 15.56
C VAL A 180 7.70 -17.95 15.92
N PRO A 181 7.74 -18.61 17.10
CA PRO A 181 6.61 -19.40 17.54
C PRO A 181 5.32 -18.57 17.63
N HIS A 182 4.17 -19.18 17.34
CA HIS A 182 2.85 -18.54 17.44
C HIS A 182 2.46 -18.18 18.87
N SER A 183 3.17 -18.71 19.87
CA SER A 183 3.05 -18.30 21.27
C SER A 183 3.88 -17.05 21.62
N SER A 184 4.78 -16.62 20.74
CA SER A 184 5.66 -15.47 20.93
C SER A 184 4.87 -14.16 20.98
N PRO A 185 5.22 -13.20 21.85
CA PRO A 185 4.66 -11.85 21.82
C PRO A 185 4.89 -11.12 20.48
N ASP A 186 5.89 -11.53 19.70
CA ASP A 186 6.19 -10.94 18.39
C ASP A 186 5.32 -11.50 17.25
N SER A 187 4.52 -12.55 17.48
CA SER A 187 3.67 -13.14 16.44
C SER A 187 2.44 -12.29 16.15
N THR A 188 2.25 -11.97 14.87
CA THR A 188 1.02 -11.38 14.33
C THR A 188 -0.17 -12.30 14.56
N HIS A 189 -0.02 -13.62 14.34
CA HIS A 189 -1.07 -14.60 14.57
C HIS A 189 -1.55 -14.59 16.02
N LYS A 190 -0.63 -14.51 16.99
CA LYS A 190 -0.97 -14.36 18.41
C LYS A 190 -1.81 -13.11 18.67
N ALA A 191 -1.30 -11.96 18.24
CA ALA A 191 -1.95 -10.66 18.47
C ALA A 191 -3.37 -10.63 17.87
N VAL A 192 -3.55 -11.18 16.67
CA VAL A 192 -4.85 -11.29 16.01
C VAL A 192 -5.77 -12.29 16.71
N THR A 193 -5.22 -13.39 17.23
CA THR A 193 -5.99 -14.38 17.99
C THR A 193 -6.54 -13.81 19.29
N GLU A 194 -5.71 -13.14 20.07
CA GLU A 194 -6.08 -12.52 21.34
C GLU A 194 -7.04 -11.34 21.14
N ALA A 195 -6.83 -10.54 20.10
CA ALA A 195 -7.68 -9.39 19.82
C ALA A 195 -9.05 -9.80 19.26
N LEU A 196 -9.09 -10.78 18.34
CA LEU A 196 -10.26 -11.06 17.52
C LEU A 196 -10.63 -12.55 17.43
N LEU A 197 -9.73 -13.43 16.95
CA LEU A 197 -10.14 -14.80 16.54
C LEU A 197 -10.70 -15.64 17.69
N SER A 198 -10.20 -15.45 18.91
CA SER A 198 -10.71 -16.14 20.11
C SER A 198 -12.13 -15.72 20.51
N LYS A 199 -12.69 -14.68 19.89
CA LYS A 199 -13.97 -14.06 20.27
C LYS A 199 -15.02 -14.14 19.17
N VAL A 200 -14.71 -14.73 18.02
CA VAL A 200 -15.60 -14.82 16.85
C VAL A 200 -15.76 -16.26 16.37
N PRO A 201 -16.93 -16.63 15.84
CA PRO A 201 -17.20 -18.01 15.40
C PRO A 201 -16.63 -18.28 13.99
N ILE A 202 -15.37 -17.91 13.72
CA ILE A 202 -14.71 -18.19 12.44
C ILE A 202 -14.23 -19.65 12.40
N PRO A 203 -14.52 -20.42 11.33
CA PRO A 203 -13.98 -21.77 11.18
C PRO A 203 -12.46 -21.76 11.08
N ALA A 204 -11.78 -22.60 11.86
CA ALA A 204 -10.31 -22.66 11.89
C ALA A 204 -9.68 -22.92 10.50
N ALA A 205 -10.37 -23.66 9.63
CA ALA A 205 -9.93 -23.92 8.26
C ALA A 205 -9.90 -22.66 7.37
N GLN A 206 -10.58 -21.58 7.78
CA GLN A 206 -10.60 -20.29 7.09
C GLN A 206 -9.59 -19.30 7.69
N VAL A 207 -8.78 -19.72 8.66
CA VAL A 207 -7.65 -18.94 9.20
C VAL A 207 -6.35 -19.49 8.61
N TYR A 208 -5.71 -18.70 7.75
CA TYR A 208 -4.49 -19.07 7.04
C TYR A 208 -3.28 -18.44 7.73
N ALA A 209 -2.88 -19.00 8.87
CA ALA A 209 -1.64 -18.64 9.54
C ALA A 209 -0.39 -19.11 8.77
N ILE A 210 0.66 -18.29 8.77
CA ILE A 210 1.99 -18.67 8.28
C ILE A 210 2.57 -19.69 9.26
N ALA A 211 3.10 -20.81 8.77
CA ALA A 211 3.59 -21.88 9.63
C ALA A 211 4.80 -21.44 10.47
N GLU A 212 4.77 -21.76 11.76
CA GLU A 212 5.92 -21.65 12.66
C GLU A 212 6.86 -22.86 12.52
N GLY A 213 8.10 -22.72 13.01
CA GLY A 213 9.06 -23.83 13.11
C GLY A 213 9.70 -24.26 11.79
N LEU A 214 9.44 -23.55 10.69
CA LEU A 214 10.09 -23.77 9.40
C LEU A 214 11.19 -22.71 9.15
N PRO A 215 12.25 -23.06 8.40
CA PRO A 215 13.16 -22.05 7.86
C PRO A 215 12.39 -21.01 7.01
N VAL A 216 12.78 -19.74 7.10
CA VAL A 216 12.03 -18.60 6.52
C VAL A 216 11.62 -18.80 5.05
N GLY A 217 12.51 -19.35 4.21
CA GLY A 217 12.21 -19.65 2.80
C GLY A 217 11.16 -20.75 2.60
N GLN A 218 11.18 -21.77 3.46
CA GLN A 218 10.19 -22.85 3.44
C GLN A 218 8.84 -22.36 3.97
N ALA A 219 8.84 -21.54 5.02
CA ALA A 219 7.62 -20.90 5.53
C ALA A 219 6.94 -20.04 4.45
N ALA A 220 7.71 -19.23 3.73
CA ALA A 220 7.20 -18.42 2.62
C ALA A 220 6.61 -19.29 1.49
N THR A 221 7.33 -20.33 1.06
CA THR A 221 6.89 -21.27 0.02
C THR A 221 5.62 -22.01 0.43
N GLN A 222 5.56 -22.48 1.68
CA GLN A 222 4.41 -23.19 2.22
C GLN A 222 3.18 -22.29 2.29
N TYR A 223 3.35 -21.04 2.73
CA TYR A 223 2.26 -20.07 2.78
C TYR A 223 1.74 -19.70 1.39
N GLU A 224 2.64 -19.49 0.42
CA GLU A 224 2.26 -19.28 -0.97
C GLU A 224 1.45 -20.47 -1.52
N GLY A 225 1.91 -21.70 -1.30
CA GLY A 225 1.20 -22.92 -1.69
C GLY A 225 -0.20 -23.03 -1.06
N ARG A 226 -0.35 -22.63 0.22
CA ARG A 226 -1.66 -22.56 0.90
C ARG A 226 -2.58 -21.52 0.27
N ILE A 227 -2.05 -20.39 -0.21
CA ILE A 227 -2.85 -19.36 -0.91
C ILE A 227 -3.24 -19.85 -2.30
N ILE A 228 -2.36 -20.54 -3.01
CA ILE A 228 -2.62 -21.12 -4.35
C ILE A 228 -3.75 -22.15 -4.28
N SER A 229 -3.79 -22.99 -3.25
CA SER A 229 -4.78 -24.07 -3.13
C SER A 229 -6.21 -23.59 -2.83
N ILE A 230 -6.39 -22.30 -2.54
CA ILE A 230 -7.71 -21.73 -2.27
C ILE A 230 -8.53 -21.67 -3.56
N PRO A 231 -9.80 -22.14 -3.54
CA PRO A 231 -10.67 -22.09 -4.70
C PRO A 231 -10.82 -20.67 -5.25
N ALA A 232 -10.77 -20.52 -6.57
CA ALA A 232 -10.91 -19.23 -7.25
C ALA A 232 -12.23 -18.50 -6.94
N ALA A 233 -13.28 -19.24 -6.58
CA ALA A 233 -14.54 -18.68 -6.12
C ALA A 233 -14.37 -17.84 -4.83
N ALA A 234 -13.52 -18.29 -3.90
CA ALA A 234 -13.21 -17.56 -2.67
C ALA A 234 -12.08 -16.53 -2.87
N LEU A 235 -11.03 -16.90 -3.61
CA LEU A 235 -9.89 -16.04 -3.90
C LEU A 235 -9.60 -15.98 -5.41
N PRO A 236 -10.22 -15.04 -6.14
CA PRO A 236 -10.00 -14.91 -7.58
C PRO A 236 -8.58 -14.44 -7.88
N ARG A 237 -8.14 -14.65 -9.13
CA ARG A 237 -6.83 -14.24 -9.62
C ARG A 237 -6.98 -13.08 -10.60
N THR A 238 -6.00 -12.18 -10.64
CA THR A 238 -5.96 -11.14 -11.68
C THR A 238 -5.69 -11.76 -13.04
N GLU A 239 -6.18 -11.15 -14.10
CA GLU A 239 -5.77 -11.50 -15.46
C GLU A 239 -4.26 -11.23 -15.65
N GLY A 240 -3.59 -12.03 -16.49
CA GLY A 240 -2.15 -11.94 -16.71
C GLY A 240 -1.33 -12.62 -15.62
N ALA A 241 -0.80 -11.86 -14.66
CA ALA A 241 0.15 -12.35 -13.64
C ALA A 241 -0.46 -13.32 -12.60
N ALA A 242 -1.75 -13.65 -12.73
CA ALA A 242 -2.49 -14.59 -11.89
C ALA A 242 -2.39 -14.30 -10.38
N LEU A 243 -2.22 -13.03 -9.97
CA LEU A 243 -2.03 -12.66 -8.56
C LEU A 243 -3.33 -12.85 -7.76
N PRO A 244 -3.28 -13.27 -6.48
CA PRO A 244 -4.44 -13.28 -5.58
C PRO A 244 -5.06 -11.88 -5.49
N LYS A 245 -6.35 -11.79 -5.78
CA LYS A 245 -7.12 -10.56 -5.61
C LYS A 245 -7.93 -10.62 -4.30
N PHE A 246 -7.29 -10.21 -3.21
CA PHE A 246 -7.93 -10.09 -1.89
C PHE A 246 -8.99 -8.98 -1.88
N ASP A 247 -10.04 -9.13 -1.07
CA ASP A 247 -11.09 -8.11 -0.98
C ASP A 247 -10.63 -6.90 -0.16
N LEU A 248 -10.04 -7.14 1.02
CA LEU A 248 -9.52 -6.07 1.88
C LEU A 248 -8.18 -6.46 2.50
N ILE A 249 -7.16 -5.62 2.31
CA ILE A 249 -5.90 -5.69 3.04
C ILE A 249 -5.80 -4.52 4.00
N LEU A 250 -5.59 -4.81 5.28
CA LEU A 250 -5.35 -3.81 6.31
C LEU A 250 -3.85 -3.78 6.65
N LEU A 251 -3.24 -2.61 6.48
CA LEU A 251 -1.81 -2.38 6.70
C LEU A 251 -1.60 -1.37 7.81
N GLY A 252 -0.68 -1.65 8.73
CA GLY A 252 0.00 -0.63 9.51
C GLY A 252 1.13 0.02 8.70
N VAL A 253 1.59 1.19 9.15
CA VAL A 253 2.79 1.86 8.62
C VAL A 253 3.82 2.05 9.74
N GLY A 254 5.06 1.66 9.48
CA GLY A 254 6.18 1.91 10.38
C GLY A 254 6.64 3.37 10.38
N PRO A 255 7.39 3.83 11.40
CA PRO A 255 7.95 5.20 11.43
C PRO A 255 8.93 5.50 10.27
N ASP A 256 9.47 4.46 9.66
CA ASP A 256 10.34 4.44 8.46
C ASP A 256 9.55 4.23 7.16
N GLY A 257 8.20 4.25 7.21
CA GLY A 257 7.35 4.12 6.03
C GLY A 257 7.23 2.72 5.46
N HIS A 258 7.79 1.71 6.14
CA HIS A 258 7.60 0.31 5.78
C HIS A 258 6.12 -0.08 5.94
N VAL A 259 5.67 -0.99 5.08
CA VAL A 259 4.39 -1.69 5.20
C VAL A 259 4.67 -3.19 5.15
N ALA A 260 3.87 -3.99 5.87
CA ALA A 260 4.16 -5.41 6.06
C ALA A 260 5.62 -5.59 6.55
N SER A 261 6.41 -6.43 5.90
CA SER A 261 7.87 -6.45 6.10
C SER A 261 8.66 -6.00 4.86
N LEU A 262 8.09 -5.05 4.11
CA LEU A 262 8.73 -4.38 2.98
C LEU A 262 9.35 -3.07 3.46
N PHE A 263 10.67 -3.06 3.64
CA PHE A 263 11.41 -1.93 4.20
C PHE A 263 12.06 -1.07 3.10
N PRO A 264 12.32 0.22 3.37
CA PRO A 264 13.07 1.08 2.45
C PRO A 264 14.44 0.49 2.10
N ASN A 265 14.84 0.61 0.83
CA ASN A 265 16.15 0.20 0.32
C ASN A 265 16.50 -1.28 0.59
N ARG A 266 15.49 -2.16 0.58
CA ARG A 266 15.67 -3.61 0.71
C ARG A 266 15.22 -4.35 -0.56
N PRO A 267 15.84 -5.46 -0.95
CA PRO A 267 15.55 -6.13 -2.22
C PRO A 267 14.08 -6.57 -2.34
N GLU A 268 13.41 -6.87 -1.23
CA GLU A 268 12.04 -7.35 -1.21
C GLU A 268 11.04 -6.31 -1.73
N ILE A 269 11.32 -5.01 -1.62
CA ILE A 269 10.44 -3.96 -2.17
C ILE A 269 10.50 -3.90 -3.71
N ALA A 270 11.59 -4.36 -4.33
CA ALA A 270 11.76 -4.40 -5.78
C ALA A 270 11.40 -5.76 -6.39
N ALA A 271 10.95 -6.72 -5.58
CA ALA A 271 10.50 -8.00 -6.08
C ALA A 271 9.27 -7.82 -6.98
N THR A 272 9.42 -8.18 -8.26
CA THR A 272 8.34 -8.15 -9.27
C THR A 272 7.66 -9.50 -9.46
N SER A 273 8.18 -10.56 -8.84
CA SER A 273 7.69 -11.93 -8.90
C SER A 273 7.65 -12.58 -7.51
N GLY A 274 6.85 -13.64 -7.37
CA GLY A 274 6.57 -14.30 -6.10
C GLY A 274 5.43 -13.61 -5.34
N TRP A 275 4.53 -14.39 -4.76
CA TRP A 275 3.42 -13.85 -3.96
C TRP A 275 3.86 -13.61 -2.53
N VAL A 276 4.70 -14.50 -2.01
CA VAL A 276 5.22 -14.46 -0.64
C VAL A 276 6.74 -14.50 -0.67
N LEU A 277 7.37 -13.57 0.05
CA LEU A 277 8.81 -13.39 0.11
C LEU A 277 9.34 -13.76 1.49
N PRO A 278 10.47 -14.47 1.57
CA PRO A 278 11.26 -14.57 2.79
C PRO A 278 12.09 -13.30 3.00
N VAL A 279 12.12 -12.80 4.23
CA VAL A 279 12.97 -11.70 4.69
C VAL A 279 13.91 -12.26 5.74
N SER A 280 15.21 -12.38 5.46
CA SER A 280 16.16 -12.98 6.41
C SER A 280 16.87 -11.96 7.30
N ASN A 281 16.85 -10.67 6.94
CA ASN A 281 17.66 -9.63 7.57
C ASN A 281 16.90 -8.30 7.76
N SER A 282 15.66 -8.39 8.28
CA SER A 282 14.86 -7.22 8.63
C SER A 282 15.67 -6.25 9.51
N PRO A 283 15.64 -4.93 9.23
CA PRO A 283 16.31 -3.92 10.06
C PRO A 283 15.69 -3.76 11.44
N LYS A 284 14.52 -4.39 11.68
CA LYS A 284 13.84 -4.41 12.97
C LYS A 284 13.75 -5.83 13.50
N PRO A 285 14.01 -6.06 14.79
CA PRO A 285 13.86 -7.38 15.38
C PRO A 285 12.39 -7.85 15.33
N PRO A 286 12.15 -9.18 15.30
CA PRO A 286 13.11 -10.21 14.90
C PRO A 286 13.47 -10.10 13.39
N PRO A 287 14.69 -10.56 13.01
CA PRO A 287 15.23 -10.35 11.67
C PRO A 287 14.56 -11.20 10.58
N GLU A 288 14.08 -12.39 10.93
CA GLU A 288 13.43 -13.30 9.99
C GLU A 288 11.92 -13.07 9.93
N ARG A 289 11.39 -12.87 8.72
CA ARG A 289 9.98 -12.59 8.47
C ARG A 289 9.52 -13.20 7.14
N ILE A 290 8.21 -13.39 7.03
CA ILE A 290 7.54 -13.82 5.81
C ILE A 290 6.58 -12.69 5.44
N THR A 291 6.57 -12.23 4.19
CA THR A 291 5.77 -11.07 3.77
C THR A 291 5.15 -11.27 2.40
N PHE A 292 4.00 -10.68 2.16
CA PHE A 292 3.49 -10.49 0.80
C PHE A 292 4.42 -9.57 0.02
N SER A 293 4.56 -9.88 -1.26
CA SER A 293 5.20 -8.98 -2.21
C SER A 293 4.33 -7.77 -2.50
N LEU A 294 4.95 -6.67 -2.92
CA LEU A 294 4.22 -5.46 -3.29
C LEU A 294 3.21 -5.70 -4.44
N PRO A 295 3.51 -6.51 -5.48
CA PRO A 295 2.51 -6.88 -6.49
C PRO A 295 1.24 -7.52 -5.91
N VAL A 296 1.36 -8.38 -4.90
CA VAL A 296 0.19 -9.01 -4.24
C VAL A 296 -0.63 -7.97 -3.48
N ILE A 297 0.03 -7.10 -2.71
CA ILE A 297 -0.67 -6.01 -2.00
C ILE A 297 -1.42 -5.13 -3.00
N ASN A 298 -0.78 -4.80 -4.12
CA ASN A 298 -1.35 -3.95 -5.16
C ASN A 298 -2.35 -4.66 -6.09
N ALA A 299 -2.56 -5.97 -5.95
CA ALA A 299 -3.59 -6.72 -6.68
C ALA A 299 -4.95 -6.71 -5.95
N ALA A 300 -4.99 -6.29 -4.68
CA ALA A 300 -6.21 -6.27 -3.88
C ALA A 300 -7.27 -5.31 -4.44
N LYS A 301 -8.55 -5.61 -4.17
CA LYS A 301 -9.66 -4.70 -4.47
C LYS A 301 -9.59 -3.43 -3.63
N GLU A 302 -9.24 -3.58 -2.36
CA GLU A 302 -9.14 -2.48 -1.42
C GLU A 302 -7.98 -2.69 -0.46
N VAL A 303 -7.19 -1.64 -0.26
CA VAL A 303 -6.13 -1.59 0.75
C VAL A 303 -6.39 -0.40 1.65
N ALA A 304 -6.36 -0.62 2.97
CA ALA A 304 -6.43 0.45 3.95
C ALA A 304 -5.13 0.51 4.77
N ILE A 305 -4.45 1.65 4.71
CA ILE A 305 -3.30 1.95 5.56
C ILE A 305 -3.82 2.69 6.80
N VAL A 306 -3.63 2.09 7.97
CA VAL A 306 -4.09 2.62 9.26
C VAL A 306 -2.89 3.21 10.01
N ALA A 307 -2.95 4.51 10.26
CA ALA A 307 -1.91 5.25 10.96
C ALA A 307 -2.55 6.18 11.98
N LEU A 308 -2.56 5.79 13.25
CA LEU A 308 -3.18 6.54 14.35
C LEU A 308 -2.13 6.95 15.38
N GLY A 309 -2.37 8.09 16.03
CA GLY A 309 -1.56 8.63 17.11
C GLY A 309 -0.40 9.52 16.64
N GLU A 310 0.08 10.34 17.57
CA GLU A 310 1.09 11.38 17.30
C GLU A 310 2.41 10.81 16.75
N GLY A 311 2.81 9.61 17.18
CA GLY A 311 4.02 8.94 16.70
C GLY A 311 3.99 8.58 15.20
N LYS A 312 2.91 8.89 14.48
CA LYS A 312 2.76 8.71 13.03
C LYS A 312 2.80 10.01 12.24
N LYS A 313 2.78 11.18 12.88
CA LYS A 313 2.62 12.48 12.20
C LYS A 313 3.63 12.74 11.09
N GLU A 314 4.91 12.52 11.38
CA GLU A 314 6.01 12.72 10.41
C GLU A 314 5.91 11.76 9.23
N ILE A 315 5.64 10.48 9.50
CA ILE A 315 5.62 9.48 8.43
C ILE A 315 4.36 9.57 7.57
N VAL A 316 3.23 9.96 8.15
CA VAL A 316 2.00 10.24 7.42
C VAL A 316 2.25 11.41 6.47
N GLN A 317 2.76 12.54 6.94
CA GLN A 317 3.08 13.67 6.06
C GLN A 317 4.04 13.28 4.95
N ARG A 318 5.15 12.61 5.29
CA ARG A 318 6.11 12.16 4.27
C ARG A 318 5.48 11.23 3.24
N ALA A 319 4.63 10.29 3.67
CA ALA A 319 3.98 9.35 2.77
C ALA A 319 2.96 10.04 1.84
N LEU A 320 2.17 11.00 2.34
CA LEU A 320 1.10 11.61 1.56
C LEU A 320 1.54 12.83 0.72
N GLU A 321 2.56 13.58 1.16
CA GLU A 321 2.90 14.90 0.59
C GLU A 321 4.31 14.99 0.00
N VAL A 322 5.24 14.13 0.41
CA VAL A 322 6.64 14.23 -0.03
C VAL A 322 6.92 13.21 -1.12
N GLN A 323 6.97 13.67 -2.37
CA GLN A 323 7.40 12.85 -3.48
C GLN A 323 8.92 12.63 -3.43
N ALA A 324 9.36 11.40 -3.15
CA ALA A 324 10.77 11.03 -3.18
C ALA A 324 10.98 9.92 -4.21
N LEU A 325 11.42 10.27 -5.42
CA LEU A 325 12.05 9.30 -6.32
C LEU A 325 13.42 9.81 -6.78
N PRO A 326 14.50 9.00 -6.67
CA PRO A 326 14.56 7.69 -6.00
C PRO A 326 14.37 7.81 -4.47
N GLY A 327 13.95 6.72 -3.81
CA GLY A 327 13.77 6.68 -2.34
C GLY A 327 12.31 6.74 -1.84
N ALA A 328 11.35 6.29 -2.66
CA ALA A 328 9.96 6.23 -2.27
C ALA A 328 9.78 5.31 -1.06
N LEU A 329 8.96 5.73 -0.11
CA LEU A 329 8.61 4.90 1.02
C LEU A 329 7.79 3.70 0.53
N PRO A 330 7.95 2.50 1.10
CA PRO A 330 7.10 1.36 0.79
C PRO A 330 5.60 1.68 0.82
N ALA A 331 5.14 2.50 1.79
CA ALA A 331 3.76 2.98 1.85
C ALA A 331 3.30 3.79 0.62
N GLN A 332 4.20 4.51 -0.06
CA GLN A 332 3.90 5.27 -1.29
C GLN A 332 3.80 4.39 -2.53
N LEU A 333 4.41 3.20 -2.45
CA LEU A 333 4.39 2.19 -3.49
C LEU A 333 3.14 1.29 -3.40
N VAL A 334 2.40 1.35 -2.30
CA VAL A 334 1.06 0.74 -2.18
C VAL A 334 0.08 1.51 -3.07
N ARG A 335 -0.25 0.91 -4.21
CA ARG A 335 -1.12 1.45 -5.26
C ARG A 335 -1.95 0.31 -5.86
N PRO A 336 -3.10 -0.03 -5.26
CA PRO A 336 -3.98 -1.08 -5.74
C PRO A 336 -4.43 -0.81 -7.19
N LYS A 337 -4.00 -1.64 -8.13
CA LYS A 337 -4.25 -1.45 -9.57
C LYS A 337 -5.74 -1.73 -9.87
N GLY A 338 -6.50 -0.68 -10.21
CA GLY A 338 -7.95 -0.78 -10.40
C GLY A 338 -8.70 -1.11 -9.10
N GLY A 339 -8.12 -0.73 -7.96
CA GLY A 339 -8.70 -0.88 -6.63
C GLY A 339 -8.75 0.46 -5.89
N LYS A 340 -9.15 0.40 -4.62
CA LYS A 340 -9.23 1.56 -3.73
C LYS A 340 -8.07 1.57 -2.74
N LEU A 341 -7.50 2.73 -2.49
CA LEU A 341 -6.55 2.95 -1.39
C LEU A 341 -7.19 3.89 -0.37
N LYS A 342 -7.29 3.44 0.88
CA LYS A 342 -7.75 4.28 1.99
C LYS A 342 -6.63 4.53 2.98
N TRP A 343 -6.48 5.77 3.42
CA TRP A 343 -5.69 6.12 4.60
C TRP A 343 -6.64 6.41 5.75
N ILE A 344 -6.49 5.72 6.87
CA ILE A 344 -7.30 5.92 8.08
C ILE A 344 -6.42 6.58 9.11
N LEU A 345 -6.72 7.84 9.39
CA LEU A 345 -5.95 8.74 10.24
C LEU A 345 -6.79 9.27 11.39
N ASP A 346 -6.16 9.60 12.50
CA ASP A 346 -6.72 10.50 13.51
C ASP A 346 -6.07 11.89 13.42
N VAL A 347 -6.66 12.88 14.10
CA VAL A 347 -6.10 14.25 14.13
C VAL A 347 -4.63 14.26 14.57
N ALA A 348 -4.23 13.41 15.52
CA ALA A 348 -2.85 13.36 16.04
C ALA A 348 -1.83 12.88 14.98
N SER A 349 -2.18 11.86 14.19
CA SER A 349 -1.36 11.35 13.09
C SER A 349 -1.34 12.26 11.86
N ALA A 350 -2.27 13.21 11.75
CA ALA A 350 -2.42 14.11 10.62
C ALA A 350 -1.93 15.53 10.88
N GLN A 351 -1.36 15.83 12.06
CA GLN A 351 -1.04 17.20 12.48
C GLN A 351 -0.06 17.93 11.58
N GLU A 352 0.84 17.21 10.91
CA GLU A 352 1.85 17.77 10.01
C GLU A 352 1.36 17.89 8.56
N LEU A 353 0.14 17.43 8.24
CA LEU A 353 -0.43 17.53 6.89
C LEU A 353 -0.82 18.97 6.57
N ASP A 354 -0.37 19.47 5.42
CA ASP A 354 -0.84 20.71 4.84
C ASP A 354 -2.05 20.45 3.94
N ILE A 355 -3.20 20.18 4.57
CA ILE A 355 -4.47 19.90 3.87
C ILE A 355 -4.90 21.12 3.02
N ALA A 356 -4.47 22.34 3.33
CA ALA A 356 -4.80 23.50 2.51
C ALA A 356 -4.12 23.46 1.12
N ALA A 357 -2.98 22.77 1.00
CA ALA A 357 -2.27 22.56 -0.26
C ALA A 357 -2.82 21.40 -1.12
N TRP A 358 -3.81 20.66 -0.62
CA TRP A 358 -4.36 19.47 -1.25
C TRP A 358 -5.30 19.82 -2.41
N ASN A 359 -4.74 19.93 -3.62
CA ASN A 359 -5.50 20.13 -4.85
C ASN A 359 -5.90 18.77 -5.48
N GLU A 360 -7.18 18.61 -5.83
CA GLU A 360 -7.73 17.40 -6.48
C GLU A 360 -7.07 17.07 -7.83
N GLY A 361 -6.43 18.03 -8.49
CA GLY A 361 -5.72 17.84 -9.76
C GLY A 361 -4.26 17.38 -9.65
N LYS A 362 -3.68 17.27 -8.44
CA LYS A 362 -2.29 16.85 -8.26
C LYS A 362 -2.17 15.32 -8.19
N GLN A 363 -1.15 14.77 -8.86
CA GLN A 363 -0.84 13.34 -8.78
C GLN A 363 -0.40 12.95 -7.37
N TRP A 364 -0.70 11.71 -6.98
CA TRP A 364 -0.26 11.11 -5.72
C TRP A 364 1.20 10.65 -5.79
N PRO A 365 2.04 10.81 -4.73
CA PRO A 365 1.81 11.61 -3.51
C PRO A 365 1.73 13.10 -3.84
N ARG A 366 0.89 13.85 -3.11
CA ARG A 366 0.52 15.24 -3.42
C ARG A 366 1.73 16.15 -3.16
N SER A 367 2.56 16.37 -4.17
CA SER A 367 3.78 17.18 -4.03
C SER A 367 3.48 18.60 -3.51
N LEU A 368 4.32 19.08 -2.60
CA LEU A 368 4.40 20.50 -2.21
C LEU A 368 4.99 21.40 -3.30
N PHE A 369 5.40 20.84 -4.45
CA PHE A 369 5.98 21.58 -5.58
C PHE A 369 5.16 21.38 -6.84
#